data_AF-A0A1S6YGJ5-F1
#
_entry.id   AF-A0A1S6YGJ5-F1
#
_cell.length_a   1.000
_cell.length_b   1.000
_cell.length_c   1.000
_cell.angle_alpha   90.00
_cell.angle_beta   90.00
_cell.angle_gamma   90.00
#
_symmetry.space_group_name_H-M   'P 1'
#
loop_
_entity.id
_entity.type
_entity.pdbx_description
1 polymer ?
#
loop_
_entity_poly.entity_id
_entity_poly.type
_entity_poly.pdbx_seq_one_letter_code
_entity_poly.pdbx_strand_id
1 'polypeptide(L)'
;SEHIEHDVREMLNEEKWTRATLTAYSAEKFKELDRIIAEAKRQSILDVLKGICDEHLAHSKNSIIALYISGIISLSKQLLDDSCLVTLLTIFGDNHKNQIVEHLCTRVLEYGESKLALRALGECYKTSGNEQLYDVWERLVRIDYEEAEITRVL
;
A
#
# COMPACT_ATOMS: atom_id res chain seq x y z
N SER A 1 18.42 9.35 -13.24
CA SER A 1 17.30 10.14 -12.75
C SER A 1 16.21 10.25 -13.80
N GLU A 2 16.45 10.96 -14.92
CA GLU A 2 15.41 11.29 -15.91
C GLU A 2 14.64 10.08 -16.48
N HIS A 3 15.29 8.93 -16.65
CA HIS A 3 14.62 7.75 -17.21
C HIS A 3 13.49 7.21 -16.32
N ILE A 4 13.70 7.14 -15.00
CA ILE A 4 12.67 6.60 -14.08
C ILE A 4 11.49 7.56 -13.97
N GLU A 5 11.79 8.85 -13.90
CA GLU A 5 10.76 9.88 -13.85
C GLU A 5 9.91 9.86 -15.12
N HIS A 6 10.54 9.69 -16.28
CA HIS A 6 9.86 9.53 -17.57
C HIS A 6 8.98 8.27 -17.59
N ASP A 7 9.55 7.11 -17.24
CA ASP A 7 8.84 5.83 -17.27
C ASP A 7 7.61 5.86 -16.36
N VAL A 8 7.74 6.42 -15.14
CA VAL A 8 6.61 6.55 -14.22
C VAL A 8 5.55 7.50 -14.77
N ARG A 9 5.93 8.62 -15.39
CA ARG A 9 4.97 9.54 -16.02
C ARG A 9 4.23 8.86 -17.17
N GLU A 10 4.90 8.06 -18.00
CA GLU A 10 4.26 7.28 -19.05
C GLU A 10 3.27 6.26 -18.46
N MET A 11 3.69 5.49 -17.46
CA MET A 11 2.84 4.52 -16.76
C MET A 11 1.58 5.18 -16.18
N LEU A 12 1.71 6.38 -15.59
CA LEU A 12 0.58 7.15 -15.05
C LEU A 12 -0.35 7.67 -16.14
N ASN A 13 0.18 8.11 -17.28
CA ASN A 13 -0.63 8.59 -18.41
C ASN A 13 -1.38 7.45 -19.12
N GLU A 14 -0.77 6.26 -19.17
CA GLU A 14 -1.38 5.06 -19.74
C GLU A 14 -2.41 4.42 -18.82
N GLU A 15 -2.33 4.66 -17.51
CA GLU A 15 -3.28 4.13 -16.55
C GLU A 15 -4.68 4.75 -16.74
N LYS A 16 -5.57 3.97 -17.33
CA LYS A 16 -6.99 4.30 -17.40
C LYS A 16 -7.73 3.60 -16.28
N TRP A 17 -8.25 4.36 -15.31
CA TRP A 17 -9.11 3.80 -14.27
C TRP A 17 -10.42 3.27 -14.88
N THR A 18 -10.53 1.94 -14.96
CA THR A 18 -11.74 1.25 -15.41
C THR A 18 -11.93 -0.05 -14.63
N ARG A 19 -13.15 -0.60 -14.66
CA ARG A 19 -13.43 -1.92 -14.07
C ARG A 19 -12.62 -3.06 -14.73
N ALA A 20 -12.27 -2.91 -16.01
CA ALA A 20 -11.39 -3.85 -16.71
C ALA A 20 -9.95 -3.78 -16.16
N THR A 21 -9.47 -2.56 -15.90
CA THR A 21 -8.13 -2.32 -15.32
C THR A 21 -7.99 -2.99 -13.96
N LEU A 22 -8.99 -2.89 -13.08
CA LEU A 22 -9.01 -3.60 -11.78
C LEU A 22 -8.90 -5.12 -11.92
N THR A 23 -9.43 -5.68 -13.00
CA THR A 23 -9.37 -7.13 -13.24
C THR A 23 -7.97 -7.56 -13.68
N ALA A 24 -7.25 -6.69 -14.40
CA ALA A 24 -5.91 -6.95 -14.92
C ALA A 24 -4.80 -6.85 -13.89
N TYR A 25 -5.03 -6.15 -12.77
CA TYR A 25 -4.04 -6.04 -11.70
C TYR A 25 -3.79 -7.39 -11.01
N SER A 26 -2.51 -7.64 -10.70
CA SER A 26 -2.01 -8.81 -9.99
C SER A 26 -0.91 -8.40 -9.01
N ALA A 27 -0.55 -9.30 -8.09
CA ALA A 27 0.57 -9.08 -7.17
C ALA A 27 1.90 -8.81 -7.91
N GLU A 28 2.09 -9.39 -9.11
CA GLU A 28 3.30 -9.15 -9.91
C GLU A 28 3.42 -7.68 -10.36
N LYS A 29 2.31 -6.98 -10.60
CA LYS A 29 2.36 -5.55 -10.93
C LYS A 29 2.91 -4.72 -9.78
N PHE A 30 2.56 -5.04 -8.54
CA PHE A 30 3.10 -4.35 -7.37
C PHE A 30 4.60 -4.65 -7.17
N LYS A 31 5.05 -5.87 -7.46
CA LYS A 31 6.48 -6.20 -7.46
C LYS A 31 7.27 -5.44 -8.51
N GLU A 32 6.68 -5.16 -9.68
CA GLU A 32 7.30 -4.27 -10.68
C GLU A 32 7.45 -2.85 -10.13
N LEU A 33 6.41 -2.32 -9.47
CA LEU A 33 6.47 -1.00 -8.82
C LEU A 33 7.49 -0.96 -7.67
N ASP A 34 7.61 -2.02 -6.87
CA ASP A 34 8.65 -2.13 -5.83
C ASP A 34 10.06 -2.01 -6.41
N ARG A 35 10.32 -2.56 -7.60
CA ARG A 35 11.62 -2.43 -8.29
C ARG A 35 11.90 -0.98 -8.67
N ILE A 36 10.88 -0.27 -9.16
CA ILE A 36 10.97 1.17 -9.49
C ILE A 36 11.32 1.97 -8.23
N ILE A 37 10.60 1.73 -7.12
CA ILE A 37 10.84 2.41 -5.84
C ILE A 37 12.25 2.09 -5.33
N ALA A 38 12.69 0.83 -5.41
CA ALA A 38 14.02 0.43 -4.97
C ALA A 38 15.13 1.09 -5.78
N GLU A 39 14.96 1.24 -7.11
CA GLU A 39 15.90 1.98 -7.95
C GLU A 39 15.87 3.48 -7.65
N ALA A 40 14.68 4.08 -7.49
CA ALA A 40 14.55 5.49 -7.10
C ALA A 40 15.21 5.77 -5.74
N LYS A 41 15.14 4.82 -4.79
CA LYS A 41 15.87 4.87 -3.53
C LYS A 41 17.38 4.83 -3.73
N ARG A 42 17.91 3.95 -4.59
CA ARG A 42 19.34 3.90 -4.92
C ARG A 42 19.84 5.21 -5.54
N GLN A 43 19.01 5.84 -6.36
CA GLN A 43 19.32 7.13 -7.00
C GLN A 43 19.04 8.34 -6.10
N SER A 44 18.52 8.15 -4.88
CA SER A 44 18.14 9.23 -3.94
C SER A 44 17.08 10.20 -4.50
N ILE A 45 16.15 9.69 -5.31
CA ILE A 45 15.09 10.49 -5.99
C ILE A 45 13.67 10.13 -5.51
N LEU A 46 13.53 9.51 -4.33
CA LEU A 46 12.21 9.15 -3.79
C LEU A 46 11.29 10.35 -3.63
N ASP A 47 11.82 11.51 -3.23
CA ASP A 47 11.03 12.73 -3.09
C ASP A 47 10.47 13.23 -4.43
N VAL A 48 11.28 13.16 -5.49
CA VAL A 48 10.87 13.51 -6.84
C VAL A 48 9.77 12.55 -7.31
N LEU A 49 9.99 11.25 -7.14
CA LEU A 49 9.03 10.22 -7.51
C LEU A 49 7.70 10.37 -6.77
N LYS A 50 7.76 10.62 -5.45
CA LYS A 50 6.56 10.89 -4.65
C LYS A 50 5.82 12.13 -5.16
N GLY A 51 6.55 13.21 -5.45
CA GLY A 51 5.96 14.45 -5.99
C GLY A 51 5.22 14.25 -7.30
N ILE A 52 5.77 13.45 -8.22
CA ILE A 52 5.11 13.07 -9.48
C ILE A 52 3.80 12.35 -9.21
N CYS A 53 3.80 11.37 -8.30
CA CYS A 53 2.60 10.62 -7.94
C CYS A 53 1.57 11.49 -7.24
N ASP A 54 1.98 12.35 -6.30
CA ASP A 54 1.09 13.24 -5.56
C ASP A 54 0.42 14.27 -6.50
N GLU A 55 1.19 14.85 -7.43
CA GLU A 55 0.66 15.74 -8.47
C GLU A 55 -0.38 15.02 -9.34
N HIS A 56 -0.11 13.78 -9.75
CA HIS A 56 -1.06 12.99 -10.52
C HIS A 56 -2.34 12.67 -9.73
N LEU A 57 -2.21 12.34 -8.44
CA LEU A 57 -3.35 12.05 -7.55
C LEU A 57 -4.28 13.24 -7.35
N ALA A 58 -3.79 14.48 -7.51
CA ALA A 58 -4.64 15.68 -7.48
C ALA A 58 -5.73 15.66 -8.57
N HIS A 59 -5.45 15.01 -9.71
CA HIS A 59 -6.36 14.92 -10.85
C HIS A 59 -6.96 13.51 -11.03
N SER A 60 -6.28 12.47 -10.55
CA SER A 60 -6.65 11.06 -10.71
C SER A 60 -6.55 10.31 -9.39
N LYS A 61 -7.50 10.58 -8.48
CA LYS A 61 -7.50 10.08 -7.09
C LYS A 61 -7.46 8.55 -6.94
N ASN A 62 -7.87 7.82 -7.97
CA ASN A 62 -7.94 6.35 -7.96
C ASN A 62 -6.80 5.71 -8.78
N SER A 63 -5.74 6.46 -9.13
CA SER A 63 -4.58 5.91 -9.82
C SER A 63 -3.89 4.87 -8.93
N ILE A 64 -3.93 3.59 -9.32
CA ILE A 64 -3.38 2.50 -8.51
C ILE A 64 -1.85 2.64 -8.42
N ILE A 65 -1.21 2.99 -9.52
CA ILE A 65 0.24 3.22 -9.59
C ILE A 65 0.65 4.35 -8.66
N ALA A 66 -0.01 5.51 -8.76
CA ALA A 66 0.35 6.67 -7.94
C ALA A 66 0.06 6.45 -6.45
N LEU A 67 -1.09 5.84 -6.11
CA LEU A 67 -1.42 5.50 -4.74
C LEU A 67 -0.38 4.54 -4.14
N TYR A 68 0.06 3.53 -4.90
CA TYR A 68 1.00 2.53 -4.40
C TYR A 68 2.39 3.14 -4.17
N ILE A 69 2.92 3.82 -5.18
CA ILE A 69 4.24 4.45 -5.09
C ILE A 69 4.25 5.50 -3.98
N SER A 70 3.27 6.40 -3.94
CA SER A 70 3.22 7.43 -2.90
C SER A 70 3.06 6.82 -1.49
N GLY A 71 2.19 5.82 -1.34
CA GLY A 71 1.97 5.13 -0.06
C GLY A 71 3.21 4.41 0.46
N ILE A 72 3.89 3.64 -0.38
CA ILE A 72 5.13 2.93 0.02
C ILE A 72 6.25 3.92 0.34
N ILE A 73 6.38 5.02 -0.40
CA ILE A 73 7.38 6.04 -0.09
C ILE A 73 7.08 6.70 1.26
N SER A 74 5.81 7.05 1.52
CA SER A 74 5.37 7.59 2.83
C SER A 74 5.73 6.64 3.97
N LEU A 75 5.45 5.34 3.83
CA LEU A 75 5.84 4.32 4.82
C LEU A 75 7.35 4.24 5.02
N SER A 76 8.12 4.22 3.93
CA SER A 76 9.58 4.14 3.98
C SER A 76 10.21 5.33 4.71
N LYS A 77 9.50 6.46 4.74
CA LYS A 77 9.88 7.71 5.42
C LYS A 77 9.23 7.87 6.80
N GLN A 78 8.47 6.87 7.27
CA GLN A 78 7.72 6.93 8.53
C GLN A 78 6.79 8.15 8.62
N LEU A 79 6.18 8.53 7.50
CA LEU A 79 5.16 9.58 7.49
C LEU A 79 3.86 9.02 8.11
N LEU A 80 3.16 9.87 8.85
CA LEU A 80 1.90 9.50 9.53
C LEU A 80 0.70 9.41 8.57
N ASP A 81 0.84 9.91 7.34
CA ASP A 81 -0.24 9.88 6.34
C ASP A 81 -0.30 8.51 5.64
N ASP A 82 -1.38 7.76 5.91
CA ASP A 82 -1.69 6.46 5.34
C ASP A 82 -2.84 6.50 4.32
N SER A 83 -3.30 7.69 3.93
CA SER A 83 -4.48 7.89 3.08
C SER A 83 -4.41 7.16 1.74
N CYS A 84 -3.24 7.12 1.10
CA CYS A 84 -3.04 6.39 -0.15
C CYS A 84 -3.24 4.87 0.02
N LEU A 85 -2.76 4.31 1.14
CA LEU A 85 -2.87 2.88 1.43
C LEU A 85 -4.29 2.49 1.82
N VAL A 86 -4.96 3.32 2.62
CA VAL A 86 -6.40 3.17 2.93
C VAL A 86 -7.18 3.10 1.62
N THR A 87 -6.95 4.05 0.72
CA THR A 87 -7.64 4.10 -0.57
C THR A 87 -7.40 2.85 -1.42
N LEU A 88 -6.16 2.36 -1.51
CA LEU A 88 -5.83 1.12 -2.22
C LEU A 88 -6.51 -0.11 -1.63
N LEU A 89 -6.46 -0.26 -0.30
CA LEU A 89 -7.08 -1.39 0.39
C LEU A 89 -8.59 -1.39 0.19
N THR A 90 -9.24 -0.22 0.25
CA THR A 90 -10.67 -0.07 -0.07
C THR A 90 -10.95 -0.46 -1.51
N ILE A 91 -10.21 0.08 -2.48
CA ILE A 91 -10.39 -0.24 -3.90
C ILE A 91 -10.36 -1.76 -4.15
N PHE A 92 -9.35 -2.45 -3.65
CA PHE A 92 -9.20 -3.88 -3.92
C PHE A 92 -10.10 -4.75 -3.03
N GLY A 93 -10.41 -4.32 -1.81
CA GLY A 93 -11.37 -4.96 -0.92
C GLY A 93 -12.79 -4.95 -1.50
N ASP A 94 -13.25 -3.79 -1.97
CA ASP A 94 -14.57 -3.62 -2.59
C ASP A 94 -14.73 -4.43 -3.89
N ASN A 95 -13.62 -4.76 -4.55
CA ASN A 95 -13.58 -5.59 -5.75
C ASN A 95 -13.25 -7.07 -5.47
N HIS A 96 -13.25 -7.48 -4.20
CA HIS A 96 -12.98 -8.84 -3.75
C HIS A 96 -11.64 -9.41 -4.25
N LYS A 97 -10.63 -8.54 -4.44
CA LYS A 97 -9.29 -8.91 -4.87
C LYS A 97 -8.42 -9.32 -3.68
N ASN A 98 -8.85 -10.33 -2.93
CA ASN A 98 -8.25 -10.73 -1.65
C ASN A 98 -6.74 -11.01 -1.74
N GLN A 99 -6.26 -11.61 -2.83
CA GLN A 99 -4.82 -11.85 -3.03
C GLN A 99 -4.00 -10.56 -3.13
N ILE A 100 -4.59 -9.49 -3.72
CA ILE A 100 -3.94 -8.19 -3.78
C ILE A 100 -4.00 -7.52 -2.41
N VAL A 101 -5.15 -7.58 -1.72
CA VAL A 101 -5.29 -7.03 -0.37
C VAL A 101 -4.27 -7.67 0.58
N GLU A 102 -4.13 -9.00 0.54
CA GLU A 102 -3.13 -9.75 1.30
C GLU A 102 -1.70 -9.29 0.97
N HIS A 103 -1.37 -9.16 -0.33
CA HIS A 103 -0.07 -8.65 -0.75
C HIS A 103 0.19 -7.24 -0.23
N LEU A 104 -0.76 -6.32 -0.38
CA LEU A 104 -0.62 -4.94 0.11
C LEU A 104 -0.42 -4.90 1.62
N CYS A 105 -1.23 -5.66 2.38
CA CYS A 105 -1.10 -5.70 3.84
C CYS A 105 0.25 -6.25 4.28
N THR A 106 0.72 -7.34 3.67
CA THR A 106 2.05 -7.89 3.99
C THR A 106 3.16 -6.89 3.68
N ARG A 107 3.09 -6.18 2.54
CA ARG A 107 4.04 -5.10 2.20
C ARG A 107 4.02 -3.95 3.20
N VAL A 108 2.85 -3.50 3.66
CA VAL A 108 2.74 -2.44 4.69
C VAL A 108 3.42 -2.89 5.99
N LEU A 109 3.17 -4.13 6.41
CA LEU A 109 3.67 -4.66 7.67
C LEU A 109 5.19 -4.88 7.70
N GLU A 110 5.87 -4.83 6.56
CA GLU A 110 7.34 -4.81 6.51
C GLU A 110 7.95 -3.48 6.99
N TYR A 111 7.17 -2.38 6.97
CA TYR A 111 7.63 -1.06 7.43
C TYR A 111 7.26 -0.76 8.88
N GLY A 112 6.36 -1.55 9.48
CA GLY A 112 5.92 -1.38 10.86
C GLY A 112 4.55 -2.00 11.12
N GLU A 113 4.19 -2.07 12.40
CA GLU A 113 2.85 -2.54 12.79
C GLU A 113 1.78 -1.53 12.33
N SER A 114 0.74 -2.04 11.68
CA SER A 114 -0.40 -1.24 11.23
C SER A 114 -1.69 -1.98 11.55
N LYS A 115 -2.51 -1.38 12.43
CA LYS A 115 -3.82 -1.92 12.81
C LYS A 115 -4.74 -2.09 11.61
N LEU A 116 -4.69 -1.16 10.66
CA LEU A 116 -5.44 -1.23 9.40
C LEU A 116 -5.03 -2.45 8.58
N ALA A 117 -3.71 -2.62 8.34
CA ALA A 117 -3.20 -3.72 7.54
C ALA A 117 -3.44 -5.08 8.22
N LEU A 118 -3.24 -5.18 9.53
CA LEU A 118 -3.50 -6.41 10.29
C LEU A 118 -4.98 -6.81 10.25
N ARG A 119 -5.91 -5.86 10.40
CA ARG A 119 -7.35 -6.16 10.30
C ARG A 119 -7.72 -6.67 8.92
N ALA A 120 -7.28 -5.98 7.87
CA ALA A 120 -7.55 -6.40 6.49
C ALA A 120 -6.94 -7.77 6.18
N LEU A 121 -5.69 -8.01 6.61
CA LEU A 121 -5.01 -9.30 6.46
C LEU A 121 -5.72 -10.43 7.21
N GLY A 122 -6.19 -10.16 8.43
CA GLY A 122 -6.95 -11.11 9.22
C GLY A 122 -8.24 -11.56 8.51
N GLU A 123 -8.97 -10.63 7.87
CA GLU A 123 -10.15 -11.00 7.09
C GLU A 123 -9.79 -11.83 5.84
N CYS A 124 -8.66 -11.54 5.18
CA CYS A 124 -8.16 -12.37 4.08
C CYS A 124 -7.83 -13.80 4.54
N TYR A 125 -7.11 -13.94 5.66
CA TYR A 125 -6.73 -15.24 6.21
C TYR A 125 -7.92 -16.05 6.73
N LYS A 126 -8.87 -15.39 7.40
CA LYS A 126 -10.13 -16.00 7.82
C LYS A 126 -10.93 -16.53 6.64
N THR A 127 -11.03 -15.76 5.56
CA THR A 127 -11.77 -16.16 4.36
C THR A 127 -11.10 -17.33 3.63
N SER A 128 -9.78 -17.37 3.61
CA SER A 128 -9.00 -18.43 2.95
C SER A 128 -8.75 -19.66 3.81
N GLY A 129 -9.08 -19.62 5.11
CA GLY A 129 -8.75 -20.68 6.07
C GLY A 129 -7.26 -20.77 6.38
N ASN A 130 -6.51 -19.68 6.22
CA ASN A 130 -5.08 -19.64 6.52
C ASN A 130 -4.85 -19.60 8.04
N GLU A 131 -4.09 -20.57 8.55
CA GLU A 131 -3.78 -20.71 9.99
C GLU A 131 -2.93 -19.55 10.54
N GLN A 132 -2.23 -18.80 9.69
CA GLN A 132 -1.51 -17.57 10.07
C GLN A 132 -2.45 -16.47 10.61
N LEU A 133 -3.77 -16.67 10.52
CA LEU A 133 -4.76 -15.83 11.18
C LEU A 133 -4.47 -15.63 12.68
N TYR A 134 -4.02 -16.67 13.38
CA TYR A 134 -3.77 -16.59 14.82
C TYR A 134 -2.63 -15.62 15.15
N ASP A 135 -1.55 -15.65 14.36
CA ASP A 135 -0.42 -14.72 14.51
C ASP A 135 -0.87 -13.26 14.29
N VAL A 136 -1.75 -13.03 13.31
CA VAL A 136 -2.32 -11.71 13.04
C VAL A 136 -3.18 -11.22 14.20
N TRP A 137 -4.00 -12.11 14.80
CA TRP A 137 -4.83 -11.76 15.96
C TRP A 137 -4.00 -11.47 17.21
N GLU A 138 -2.94 -12.24 17.48
CA GLU A 138 -2.04 -11.96 18.59
C GLU A 138 -1.41 -10.56 18.47
N ARG A 139 -0.94 -10.20 17.27
CA ARG A 139 -0.40 -8.86 16.99
C ARG A 139 -1.44 -7.76 17.18
N LEU A 140 -2.69 -7.98 16.77
CA LEU A 140 -3.78 -7.03 17.00
C LEU A 140 -4.07 -6.82 18.49
N VAL A 141 -4.16 -7.91 19.26
CA VAL A 141 -4.39 -7.85 20.71
C VAL A 141 -3.28 -7.09 21.41
N ARG A 142 -2.02 -7.29 20.99
CA ARG A 142 -0.87 -6.55 21.53
C ARG A 142 -1.01 -5.05 21.29
N ILE A 143 -1.35 -4.63 20.07
CA ILE A 143 -1.58 -3.21 19.75
C ILE A 143 -2.71 -2.63 20.62
N ASP A 144 -3.84 -3.33 20.72
CA ASP A 144 -4.98 -2.89 21.53
C ASP A 144 -4.60 -2.75 23.01
N TYR A 145 -3.75 -3.64 23.54
CA TYR A 145 -3.25 -3.56 24.90
C TYR A 145 -2.32 -2.36 25.12
N GLU A 146 -1.34 -2.15 24.24
CA GLU A 146 -0.41 -1.02 24.29
C GLU A 146 -1.16 0.33 24.22
N GLU A 147 -2.15 0.46 23.34
CA GLU A 147 -3.03 1.63 23.25
C GLU A 147 -3.85 1.83 24.55
N ALA A 148 -4.38 0.75 25.13
CA ALA A 148 -5.13 0.78 26.37
C ALA A 148 -4.25 1.18 27.58
N GLU A 149 -2.97 0.81 27.60
CA GLU A 149 -2.03 1.26 28.63
C GLU A 149 -1.71 2.75 28.51
N ILE A 150 -1.44 3.25 27.30
CA ILE A 150 -1.17 4.67 27.05
C ILE A 150 -2.34 5.54 27.53
N THR A 151 -3.57 5.15 27.22
CA THR A 151 -4.77 5.89 27.64
C THR A 151 -5.02 5.90 29.15
N ARG A 152 -4.41 4.99 29.93
CA ARG A 152 -4.48 5.01 31.40
C ARG A 152 -3.47 5.98 32.03
N VAL A 153 -2.46 6.40 31.28
CA VAL A 153 -1.37 7.28 31.74
C VAL A 153 -1.64 8.75 31.36
N LEU A 154 -2.57 8.99 30.43
CA LEU A 154 -3.06 10.31 30.03
C LEU A 154 -4.22 10.78 30.91
#